data_AF-A0A0P0UTV3-F1
#
_entry.id   AF-A0A0P0UTV3-F1
#
_cell.length_a   1.000
_cell.length_b   1.000
_cell.length_c   1.000
_cell.angle_alpha   90.00
_cell.angle_beta   90.00
_cell.angle_gamma   90.00
#
_symmetry.space_group_name_H-M   'P 1'
#
loop_
_entity.id
_entity.type
_entity.pdbx_description
1 polymer ?
#
loop_
_entity_poly.entity_id
_entity_poly.type
_entity_poly.pdbx_seq_one_letter_code
_entity_poly.pdbx_strand_id
1 'polypeptide(L)'
;MQILKQHWENTLIDLVKSANEKIYLSSPFIKEKVAQVIVDNKNDRVDCRLLTKFTLPNMRGGGLDLGAVKAFKDNDFSLKNIDNLHAKIFIFDNKAIITSANLTNGGLHNNLEYGILLENETKIEKDFLNYYNNKDYQQIENKHLLKVQALLGKLPKIQRSKNLNGGVQIFAKELNEKLSTGNQKVFDGIEKIGLEIFTTQDIYQFKDQFSGKTPENTIRRNLQELRNIGLLEFVEKGVYKKLWE
;
A
#
# COMPACT_ATOMS: atom_id res chain seq x y z
N MET A 1 -7.28 -6.63 29.28
CA MET A 1 -7.60 -6.87 27.85
C MET A 1 -9.00 -6.36 27.58
N GLN A 2 -9.17 -5.55 26.54
CA GLN A 2 -10.47 -5.00 26.09
C GLN A 2 -10.69 -5.37 24.63
N ILE A 3 -11.93 -5.70 24.26
CA ILE A 3 -12.31 -5.94 22.85
C ILE A 3 -12.57 -4.59 22.16
N LEU A 4 -12.00 -4.41 20.98
CA LEU A 4 -12.29 -3.30 20.08
C LEU A 4 -13.17 -3.80 18.92
N LYS A 5 -14.31 -3.13 18.72
CA LYS A 5 -15.23 -3.35 17.60
C LYS A 5 -15.23 -2.11 16.72
N GLN A 6 -16.09 -2.07 15.70
CA GLN A 6 -16.35 -0.88 14.88
C GLN A 6 -16.53 0.43 15.69
N HIS A 7 -16.24 1.57 15.08
CA HIS A 7 -16.34 2.92 15.66
C HIS A 7 -15.39 3.20 16.82
N TRP A 8 -14.12 2.78 16.71
CA TRP A 8 -13.13 2.94 17.77
C TRP A 8 -12.17 4.13 17.57
N GLU A 9 -12.47 5.08 16.67
CA GLU A 9 -11.64 6.28 16.45
C GLU A 9 -11.40 7.09 17.73
N ASN A 10 -12.41 7.25 18.59
CA ASN A 10 -12.23 7.97 19.85
C ASN A 10 -11.21 7.26 20.75
N THR A 11 -11.24 5.93 20.81
CA THR A 11 -10.22 5.15 21.54
C THR A 11 -8.83 5.36 20.94
N LEU A 12 -8.70 5.41 19.61
CA LEU A 12 -7.42 5.74 18.97
C LEU A 12 -6.92 7.12 19.40
N ILE A 13 -7.79 8.14 19.35
CA ILE A 13 -7.45 9.53 19.73
C ILE A 13 -7.02 9.61 21.19
N ASP A 14 -7.77 8.97 22.10
CA ASP A 14 -7.44 8.97 23.53
C ASP A 14 -6.08 8.33 23.79
N LEU A 15 -5.78 7.22 23.12
CA LEU A 15 -4.48 6.54 23.21
C LEU A 15 -3.35 7.42 22.68
N VAL A 16 -3.54 8.03 21.52
CA VAL A 16 -2.57 8.96 20.91
C VAL A 16 -2.28 10.15 21.84
N LYS A 17 -3.31 10.77 22.42
CA LYS A 17 -3.18 11.89 23.38
C LYS A 17 -2.50 11.48 24.68
N SER A 18 -2.71 10.24 25.11
CA SER A 18 -2.13 9.73 26.36
C SER A 18 -0.68 9.27 26.23
N ALA A 19 -0.19 9.05 25.00
CA ALA A 19 1.15 8.52 24.75
C ALA A 19 2.21 9.60 24.98
N ASN A 20 3.17 9.33 25.88
CA ASN A 20 4.23 10.26 26.25
C ASN A 20 5.64 9.75 25.93
N GLU A 21 5.82 8.44 25.75
CA GLU A 21 7.12 7.84 25.44
C GLU A 21 7.21 7.44 23.97
N LYS A 22 6.20 6.74 23.45
CA LYS A 22 6.23 6.16 22.10
C LYS A 22 4.88 5.98 21.44
N ILE A 23 4.88 6.15 20.12
CA ILE A 23 3.80 5.78 19.21
C ILE A 23 4.37 4.93 18.08
N TYR A 24 4.13 3.62 18.12
CA TYR A 24 4.58 2.70 17.08
C TYR A 24 3.39 2.14 16.31
N LEU A 25 3.39 2.35 15.01
CA LEU A 25 2.28 1.99 14.13
C LEU A 25 2.73 1.00 13.06
N SER A 26 1.87 0.06 12.74
CA SER A 26 2.03 -0.86 11.62
C SER A 26 0.71 -0.90 10.87
N SER A 27 0.70 -0.53 9.59
CA SER A 27 -0.48 -0.68 8.74
C SER A 27 -0.11 -0.61 7.26
N PRO A 28 -0.58 -1.54 6.41
CA PRO A 28 -0.32 -1.46 4.98
C PRO A 28 -1.16 -0.37 4.30
N PHE A 29 -2.37 -0.10 4.81
CA PHE A 29 -3.28 0.88 4.23
C PHE A 29 -3.51 2.03 5.19
N ILE A 30 -3.25 3.24 4.71
CA ILE A 30 -3.30 4.46 5.52
C ILE A 30 -3.92 5.57 4.70
N LYS A 31 -4.95 6.21 5.26
CA LYS A 31 -5.60 7.39 4.68
C LYS A 31 -5.11 8.68 5.32
N GLU A 32 -4.98 9.70 4.49
CA GLU A 32 -4.45 11.01 4.90
C GLU A 32 -5.23 11.59 6.08
N LYS A 33 -6.56 11.51 6.06
CA LYS A 33 -7.41 11.98 7.16
C LYS A 33 -7.07 11.30 8.50
N VAL A 34 -6.81 9.99 8.50
CA VAL A 34 -6.49 9.25 9.73
C VAL A 34 -5.06 9.57 10.19
N ALA A 35 -4.12 9.71 9.26
CA ALA A 35 -2.77 10.17 9.60
C ALA A 35 -2.80 11.57 10.24
N GLN A 36 -3.62 12.48 9.71
CA GLN A 36 -3.81 13.82 10.25
C GLN A 36 -4.38 13.77 11.68
N VAL A 37 -5.41 12.96 11.92
CA VAL A 37 -5.95 12.73 13.27
C VAL A 37 -4.86 12.27 14.25
N ILE A 38 -3.96 11.39 13.83
CA ILE A 38 -2.88 10.92 14.71
C ILE A 38 -1.87 12.04 14.98
N VAL A 39 -1.37 12.73 13.95
CA VAL A 39 -0.32 13.74 14.14
C VAL A 39 -0.83 15.02 14.81
N ASP A 40 -2.11 15.36 14.68
CA ASP A 40 -2.72 16.52 15.35
C ASP A 40 -2.95 16.30 16.84
N ASN A 41 -3.03 15.04 17.28
CA ASN A 41 -3.38 14.69 18.66
C ASN A 41 -2.20 14.09 19.45
N LYS A 42 -1.07 13.79 18.81
CA LYS A 42 0.10 13.25 19.52
C LYS A 42 0.73 14.33 20.41
N ASN A 43 1.40 13.89 21.47
CA ASN A 43 2.26 14.79 22.24
C ASN A 43 3.57 15.11 21.50
N ASP A 44 4.23 16.18 21.93
CA ASP A 44 5.57 16.52 21.49
C ASP A 44 6.60 15.56 22.09
N ARG A 45 7.74 15.37 21.40
CA ARG A 45 8.90 14.58 21.88
C ARG A 45 8.62 13.09 22.16
N VAL A 46 7.61 12.53 21.51
CA VAL A 46 7.28 11.09 21.53
C VAL A 46 8.08 10.34 20.46
N ASP A 47 8.66 9.17 20.78
CA ASP A 47 9.33 8.33 19.77
C ASP A 47 8.30 7.72 18.81
N CYS A 48 8.27 8.23 17.59
CA CYS A 48 7.25 7.90 16.60
C CYS A 48 7.82 7.03 15.49
N ARG A 49 7.25 5.82 15.30
CA ARG A 49 7.71 4.86 14.29
C ARG A 49 6.56 4.29 13.49
N LEU A 50 6.75 4.10 12.19
CA LEU A 50 5.74 3.54 11.30
C LEU A 50 6.35 2.46 10.39
N LEU A 51 5.76 1.26 10.43
CA LEU A 51 5.91 0.23 9.41
C LEU A 51 4.75 0.33 8.43
N THR A 52 5.04 0.49 7.14
CA THR A 52 4.01 0.54 6.10
C THR A 52 4.45 -0.14 4.80
N LYS A 53 3.51 -0.36 3.89
CA LYS A 53 3.76 -0.90 2.54
C LYS A 53 3.93 0.26 1.55
N PHE A 54 5.07 0.92 1.58
CA PHE A 54 5.44 2.03 0.70
C PHE A 54 5.87 1.51 -0.68
N THR A 55 4.88 1.10 -1.47
CA THR A 55 5.10 0.65 -2.86
C THR A 55 4.23 1.44 -3.82
N LEU A 56 4.73 1.65 -5.04
CA LEU A 56 3.98 2.35 -6.08
C LEU A 56 2.62 1.69 -6.38
N PRO A 57 2.50 0.35 -6.47
CA PRO A 57 1.20 -0.30 -6.61
C PRO A 57 0.25 -0.04 -5.45
N ASN A 58 0.74 -0.05 -4.19
CA ASN A 58 -0.11 0.22 -3.03
C ASN A 58 -0.67 1.65 -3.04
N MET A 59 0.12 2.63 -3.47
CA MET A 59 -0.35 4.02 -3.57
C MET A 59 -1.28 4.24 -4.75
N ARG A 60 -0.94 3.68 -5.92
CA ARG A 60 -1.78 3.74 -7.12
C ARG A 60 -3.13 3.07 -6.93
N GLY A 61 -3.11 1.90 -6.28
CA GLY A 61 -4.32 1.17 -5.90
C GLY A 61 -5.11 1.84 -4.79
N GLY A 62 -4.63 2.96 -4.23
CA GLY A 62 -5.31 3.71 -3.17
C GLY A 62 -5.32 3.00 -1.81
N GLY A 63 -4.35 2.13 -1.53
CA GLY A 63 -4.12 1.57 -0.21
C GLY A 63 -3.39 2.55 0.71
N LEU A 64 -2.37 3.24 0.22
CA LEU A 64 -1.59 4.23 0.96
C LEU A 64 -1.66 5.60 0.29
N ASP A 65 -2.15 6.60 1.00
CA ASP A 65 -2.17 7.98 0.50
C ASP A 65 -0.79 8.61 0.67
N LEU A 66 -0.28 9.29 -0.37
CA LEU A 66 1.01 9.98 -0.27
C LEU A 66 0.97 11.12 0.76
N GLY A 67 -0.19 11.78 0.92
CA GLY A 67 -0.42 12.78 1.96
C GLY A 67 -0.30 12.21 3.37
N ALA A 68 -0.70 10.95 3.60
CA ALA A 68 -0.50 10.29 4.89
C ALA A 68 0.99 10.08 5.22
N VAL A 69 1.78 9.64 4.24
CA VAL A 69 3.24 9.49 4.40
C VAL A 69 3.89 10.83 4.72
N LYS A 70 3.48 11.88 4.00
CA LYS A 70 3.98 13.24 4.22
C LYS A 70 3.62 13.75 5.62
N ALA A 71 2.36 13.61 6.04
CA ALA A 71 1.90 14.02 7.36
C ALA A 71 2.75 13.39 8.48
N PHE A 72 3.01 12.08 8.41
CA PHE A 72 3.87 11.41 9.38
C PHE A 72 5.34 11.90 9.33
N LYS A 73 5.91 12.05 8.13
CA LYS A 73 7.29 12.53 7.96
C LYS A 73 7.49 13.95 8.49
N ASP A 74 6.55 14.84 8.21
CA ASP A 74 6.57 16.24 8.63
C ASP A 74 6.35 16.38 10.15
N ASN A 75 5.95 15.31 10.83
CA ASN A 75 5.71 15.24 12.28
C ASN A 75 6.62 14.20 12.98
N ASP A 76 7.86 14.10 12.51
CA ASP A 76 8.96 13.34 13.14
C ASP A 76 8.77 11.82 13.27
N PHE A 77 7.87 11.21 12.48
CA PHE A 77 7.84 9.75 12.41
C PHE A 77 9.02 9.21 11.59
N SER A 78 9.66 8.18 12.15
CA SER A 78 10.60 7.34 11.40
C SER A 78 9.86 6.18 10.71
N LEU A 79 10.02 6.08 9.40
CA LEU A 79 9.18 5.24 8.55
C LEU A 79 10.02 4.15 7.87
N LYS A 80 9.55 2.90 7.90
CA LYS A 80 10.12 1.80 7.12
C LYS A 80 9.12 1.16 6.17
N ASN A 81 9.63 0.78 5.00
CA ASN A 81 8.91 0.01 4.01
C ASN A 81 9.06 -1.49 4.24
N ILE A 82 7.94 -2.21 4.27
CA ILE A 82 7.88 -3.67 4.29
C ILE A 82 6.90 -4.13 3.20
N ASP A 83 7.41 -4.71 2.12
CA ASP A 83 6.63 -5.04 0.92
C ASP A 83 5.51 -6.07 1.19
N ASN A 84 5.76 -7.01 2.09
CA ASN A 84 4.82 -8.05 2.52
C ASN A 84 4.06 -7.70 3.81
N LEU A 85 3.99 -6.42 4.19
CA LEU A 85 3.26 -6.03 5.39
C LEU A 85 1.76 -6.24 5.22
N HIS A 86 1.17 -6.95 6.18
CA HIS A 86 -0.28 -7.02 6.35
C HIS A 86 -0.76 -6.78 7.79
N ALA A 87 0.15 -6.86 8.78
CA ALA A 87 -0.19 -6.65 10.18
C ALA A 87 -0.76 -5.25 10.43
N LYS A 88 -1.72 -5.14 11.36
CA LYS A 88 -2.15 -3.87 11.94
C LYS A 88 -1.96 -3.93 13.44
N ILE A 89 -0.95 -3.20 13.89
CA ILE A 89 -0.51 -3.15 15.28
C ILE A 89 -0.28 -1.69 15.62
N PHE A 90 -0.87 -1.21 16.71
CA PHE A 90 -0.71 0.18 17.17
C PHE A 90 -0.31 0.16 18.64
N ILE A 91 0.85 0.74 18.96
CA ILE A 91 1.44 0.71 20.30
C ILE A 91 1.56 2.15 20.79
N PHE A 92 1.07 2.37 22.00
CA PHE A 92 1.03 3.65 22.70
C PHE A 92 1.55 3.41 24.11
N ASP A 93 2.81 3.76 24.36
CA ASP A 93 3.51 3.46 25.62
C ASP A 93 3.41 1.97 26.02
N ASN A 94 2.70 1.66 27.10
CA ASN A 94 2.47 0.29 27.59
C ASN A 94 1.22 -0.38 27.01
N LYS A 95 0.50 0.26 26.08
CA LYS A 95 -0.73 -0.24 25.49
C LYS A 95 -0.50 -0.68 24.04
N ALA A 96 -1.10 -1.78 23.63
CA ALA A 96 -1.00 -2.30 22.28
C ALA A 96 -2.36 -2.74 21.74
N ILE A 97 -2.65 -2.35 20.51
CA ILE A 97 -3.79 -2.80 19.73
C ILE A 97 -3.32 -3.80 18.69
N ILE A 98 -3.97 -4.96 18.63
CA ILE A 98 -3.90 -5.90 17.52
C ILE A 98 -5.28 -5.96 16.89
N THR A 99 -5.40 -5.67 15.60
CA THR A 99 -6.70 -5.55 14.94
C THR A 99 -6.66 -5.94 13.46
N SER A 100 -7.83 -6.24 12.89
CA SER A 100 -8.04 -6.32 11.45
C SER A 100 -8.12 -4.92 10.79
N ALA A 101 -8.42 -3.88 11.56
CA ALA A 101 -8.63 -2.52 11.06
C ALA A 101 -7.34 -1.87 10.54
N ASN A 102 -7.39 -1.40 9.29
CA ASN A 102 -6.36 -0.50 8.76
C ASN A 102 -6.55 0.94 9.26
N LEU A 103 -5.51 1.78 9.15
CA LEU A 103 -5.57 3.22 9.48
C LEU A 103 -6.30 4.02 8.39
N THR A 104 -7.58 3.71 8.20
CA THR A 104 -8.43 4.26 7.16
C THR A 104 -9.80 4.61 7.74
N ASN A 105 -10.53 5.54 7.12
CA ASN A 105 -11.90 5.84 7.57
C ASN A 105 -12.78 4.58 7.59
N GLY A 106 -12.58 3.67 6.63
CA GLY A 106 -13.26 2.36 6.60
C GLY A 106 -12.94 1.52 7.84
N GLY A 107 -11.66 1.33 8.15
CA GLY A 107 -11.23 0.53 9.30
C GLY A 107 -11.59 1.10 10.67
N LEU A 108 -11.70 2.42 10.80
CA LEU A 108 -12.07 3.04 12.09
C LEU A 108 -13.59 3.16 12.28
N HIS A 109 -14.37 3.30 11.20
CA HIS A 109 -15.80 3.63 11.27
C HIS A 109 -16.74 2.65 10.57
N ASN A 110 -16.42 2.20 9.36
CA ASN A 110 -17.45 1.60 8.49
C ASN A 110 -17.38 0.07 8.44
N ASN A 111 -16.17 -0.49 8.47
CA ASN A 111 -15.94 -1.91 8.32
C ASN A 111 -16.31 -2.65 9.62
N LEU A 112 -16.79 -3.89 9.46
CA LEU A 112 -16.89 -4.84 10.56
C LEU A 112 -15.49 -5.33 10.92
N GLU A 113 -14.84 -4.62 11.84
CA GLU A 113 -13.49 -4.93 12.31
C GLU A 113 -13.54 -5.53 13.72
N TYR A 114 -12.51 -6.30 14.04
CA TYR A 114 -12.33 -6.85 15.37
C TYR A 114 -10.89 -6.62 15.83
N GLY A 115 -10.71 -6.36 17.11
CA GLY A 115 -9.40 -6.16 17.69
C GLY A 115 -9.39 -6.34 19.19
N ILE A 116 -8.19 -6.34 19.73
CA ILE A 116 -7.95 -6.38 21.18
C ILE A 116 -7.02 -5.24 21.55
N LEU A 117 -7.37 -4.56 22.62
CA LEU A 117 -6.50 -3.65 23.35
C LEU A 117 -5.90 -4.42 24.54
N LEU A 118 -4.58 -4.44 24.58
CA LEU A 118 -3.77 -5.07 25.60
C LEU A 118 -2.98 -3.99 26.34
N GLU A 119 -2.70 -4.23 27.62
CA GLU A 119 -1.90 -3.34 28.45
C GLU A 119 -0.76 -4.17 29.08
N ASN A 120 0.40 -3.54 29.23
CA ASN A 120 1.62 -4.11 29.81
C ASN A 120 2.14 -5.37 29.09
N GLU A 121 1.85 -5.52 27.80
CA GLU A 121 2.35 -6.64 26.97
C GLU A 121 3.60 -6.22 26.18
N THR A 122 4.76 -6.46 26.76
CA THR A 122 6.06 -6.06 26.20
C THR A 122 6.49 -6.92 25.01
N LYS A 123 5.92 -8.12 24.82
CA LYS A 123 6.30 -9.01 23.70
C LYS A 123 5.90 -8.42 22.34
N ILE A 124 4.78 -7.71 22.27
CA ILE A 124 4.28 -7.10 21.04
C ILE A 124 5.23 -5.98 20.60
N GLU A 125 5.66 -5.14 21.54
CA GLU A 125 6.65 -4.09 21.27
C GLU A 125 7.98 -4.69 20.83
N LYS A 126 8.47 -5.72 21.54
CA LYS A 126 9.72 -6.39 21.16
C LYS A 126 9.67 -6.95 19.74
N ASP A 127 8.55 -7.58 19.37
CA ASP A 127 8.37 -8.13 18.03
C ASP A 127 8.28 -7.03 16.95
N PHE A 128 7.53 -5.96 17.23
CA PHE A 128 7.51 -4.77 16.37
C PHE A 128 8.92 -4.22 16.14
N LEU A 129 9.71 -4.09 17.22
CA LEU A 129 11.08 -3.59 17.16
C LEU A 129 12.02 -4.53 16.41
N ASN A 130 11.79 -5.86 16.42
CA ASN A 130 12.56 -6.79 15.59
C ASN A 130 12.36 -6.51 14.10
N TYR A 131 11.11 -6.33 13.66
CA TYR A 131 10.83 -5.92 12.28
C TYR A 131 11.39 -4.52 12.01
N TYR A 132 11.16 -3.56 12.88
CA TYR A 132 11.66 -2.20 12.70
C TYR A 132 13.18 -2.12 12.64
N ASN A 133 13.92 -2.94 13.41
CA ASN A 133 15.39 -2.92 13.41
C ASN A 133 16.00 -3.82 12.33
N ASN A 134 15.20 -4.62 11.62
CA ASN A 134 15.70 -5.43 10.50
C ASN A 134 16.29 -4.51 9.41
N LYS A 135 17.53 -4.79 9.02
CA LYS A 135 18.31 -4.03 8.03
C LYS A 135 17.84 -4.26 6.60
N ASP A 136 17.12 -5.35 6.34
CA ASP A 136 16.57 -5.66 5.02
C ASP A 136 15.42 -4.70 4.65
N TYR A 137 14.72 -4.17 5.66
CA TYR A 137 13.65 -3.20 5.45
C TYR A 137 14.17 -1.77 5.37
N GLN A 138 13.83 -1.13 4.25
CA GLN A 138 14.36 0.17 3.86
C GLN A 138 13.66 1.31 4.59
N GLN A 139 14.45 2.30 5.02
CA GLN A 139 13.93 3.55 5.53
C GLN A 139 13.25 4.34 4.41
N ILE A 140 12.10 4.95 4.71
CA ILE A 140 11.41 5.85 3.79
C ILE A 140 11.96 7.26 4.02
N GLU A 141 12.65 7.79 3.02
CA GLU A 141 13.29 9.10 3.02
C GLU A 141 12.58 10.06 2.06
N ASN A 142 12.79 11.37 2.22
CA ASN A 142 12.18 12.39 1.36
C ASN A 142 12.51 12.20 -0.13
N LYS A 143 13.71 11.69 -0.46
CA LYS A 143 14.08 11.33 -1.84
C LYS A 143 13.15 10.26 -2.45
N HIS A 144 12.65 9.34 -1.63
CA HIS A 144 11.70 8.31 -2.07
C HIS A 144 10.32 8.91 -2.35
N LEU A 145 9.85 9.84 -1.51
CA LEU A 145 8.58 10.56 -1.74
C LEU A 145 8.63 11.37 -3.04
N LEU A 146 9.70 12.13 -3.26
CA LEU A 146 9.87 12.92 -4.50
C LEU A 146 9.88 12.02 -5.74
N LYS A 147 10.59 10.88 -5.68
CA LYS A 147 10.61 9.90 -6.76
C LYS A 147 9.22 9.34 -7.05
N VAL A 148 8.48 8.94 -6.00
CA VAL A 148 7.13 8.40 -6.14
C VAL A 148 6.17 9.46 -6.69
N GLN A 149 6.23 10.70 -6.21
CA GLN A 149 5.40 11.79 -6.71
C GLN A 149 5.65 12.05 -8.19
N ALA A 150 6.92 12.08 -8.62
CA ALA A 150 7.28 12.23 -10.03
C ALA A 150 6.78 11.05 -10.88
N LEU A 151 6.86 9.82 -10.37
CA LEU A 151 6.32 8.63 -11.04
C LEU A 151 4.79 8.73 -11.14
N LEU A 152 4.08 9.00 -10.05
CA LEU A 152 2.62 9.13 -10.04
C LEU A 152 2.12 10.23 -10.99
N GLY A 153 2.85 11.35 -11.12
CA GLY A 153 2.50 12.42 -12.06
C GLY A 153 2.69 12.05 -13.54
N LYS A 154 3.64 11.17 -13.84
CA LYS A 154 3.87 10.65 -15.21
C LYS A 154 2.89 9.53 -15.55
N LEU A 155 2.43 8.80 -14.55
CA LEU A 155 1.54 7.67 -14.74
C LEU A 155 0.10 8.14 -14.98
N PRO A 156 -0.67 7.39 -15.79
CA PRO A 156 -2.08 7.68 -16.00
C PRO A 156 -2.86 7.56 -14.70
N LYS A 157 -3.81 8.47 -14.50
CA LYS A 157 -4.68 8.45 -13.32
C LYS A 157 -5.57 7.22 -13.41
N ILE A 158 -5.55 6.43 -12.34
CA ILE A 158 -6.47 5.32 -12.19
C ILE A 158 -7.77 5.89 -11.61
N GLN A 159 -8.88 5.83 -12.36
CA GLN A 159 -10.19 6.19 -11.82
C GLN A 159 -10.82 4.96 -11.14
N ARG A 160 -11.56 5.17 -10.06
CA ARG A 160 -12.38 4.11 -9.46
C ARG A 160 -13.80 4.36 -9.92
N SER A 161 -14.34 3.47 -10.75
CA SER A 161 -15.77 3.44 -11.00
C SER A 161 -16.49 2.94 -9.76
N LYS A 162 -17.61 3.58 -9.42
CA LYS A 162 -18.47 3.16 -8.30
C LYS A 162 -19.35 1.96 -8.66
N ASN A 163 -19.32 1.49 -9.90
CA ASN A 163 -20.19 0.42 -10.35
C ASN A 163 -19.41 -0.90 -10.33
N LEU A 164 -19.89 -1.81 -9.46
CA LEU A 164 -19.43 -3.18 -9.20
C LEU A 164 -18.25 -3.33 -8.21
N ASN A 165 -18.60 -3.65 -6.96
CA ASN A 165 -17.77 -4.37 -5.98
C ASN A 165 -16.32 -3.88 -5.78
N GLY A 166 -16.09 -2.56 -5.76
CA GLY A 166 -14.78 -1.99 -5.40
C GLY A 166 -13.65 -2.27 -6.41
N GLY A 167 -14.00 -2.70 -7.62
CA GLY A 167 -13.08 -2.83 -8.74
C GLY A 167 -12.52 -1.48 -9.18
N VAL A 168 -11.26 -1.46 -9.57
CA VAL A 168 -10.56 -0.28 -10.07
C VAL A 168 -10.71 -0.25 -11.60
N GLN A 169 -11.25 0.83 -12.17
CA GLN A 169 -11.47 0.96 -13.62
C GLN A 169 -10.47 1.94 -14.24
N ILE A 170 -9.46 1.42 -14.93
CA ILE A 170 -8.56 2.27 -15.71
C ILE A 170 -9.00 2.18 -17.17
N PHE A 171 -9.22 3.32 -17.83
CA PHE A 171 -9.52 3.34 -19.26
C PHE A 171 -8.26 2.99 -20.05
N ALA A 172 -8.24 1.82 -20.69
CA ALA A 172 -7.10 1.28 -21.46
C ALA A 172 -6.55 2.24 -22.52
N LYS A 173 -7.39 3.12 -23.07
CA LYS A 173 -7.02 4.02 -24.18
C LYS A 173 -6.07 5.16 -23.76
N GLU A 174 -6.24 5.71 -22.56
CA GLU A 174 -5.35 6.78 -22.03
C GLU A 174 -4.05 6.21 -21.45
N LEU A 175 -4.06 4.91 -21.10
CA LEU A 175 -2.90 4.17 -20.59
C LEU A 175 -1.81 4.01 -21.64
N ASN A 176 -2.19 3.65 -22.87
CA ASN A 176 -1.27 3.25 -23.92
C ASN A 176 -0.29 4.38 -24.29
N GLU A 177 -0.77 5.62 -24.39
CA GLU A 177 0.03 6.77 -24.87
C GLU A 177 1.21 7.16 -23.96
N LYS A 178 1.21 6.74 -22.68
CA LYS A 178 2.27 7.08 -21.70
C LYS A 178 3.23 5.93 -21.40
N LEU A 179 3.03 4.75 -21.99
CA LEU A 179 3.89 3.59 -21.79
C LEU A 179 5.09 3.62 -22.74
N SER A 180 6.20 3.00 -22.33
CA SER A 180 7.32 2.75 -23.25
C SER A 180 6.85 1.83 -24.39
N THR A 181 7.46 1.90 -25.58
CA THR A 181 7.07 1.05 -26.73
C THR A 181 7.05 -0.45 -26.40
N GLY A 182 7.91 -0.91 -25.49
CA GLY A 182 7.88 -2.30 -25.00
C GLY A 182 6.65 -2.61 -24.14
N ASN A 183 6.31 -1.69 -23.21
CA ASN A 183 5.15 -1.84 -22.34
C ASN A 183 3.83 -1.68 -23.12
N GLN A 184 3.77 -0.81 -24.12
CA GLN A 184 2.62 -0.68 -25.04
C GLN A 184 2.31 -2.00 -25.73
N LYS A 185 3.33 -2.65 -26.31
CA LYS A 185 3.15 -3.95 -26.97
C LYS A 185 2.58 -4.99 -26.03
N VAL A 186 3.16 -5.15 -24.83
CA VAL A 186 2.66 -6.14 -23.86
C VAL A 186 1.28 -5.78 -23.35
N PHE A 187 1.01 -4.50 -23.13
CA PHE A 187 -0.32 -3.98 -22.78
C PHE A 187 -1.37 -4.35 -23.84
N ASP A 188 -1.10 -4.06 -25.11
CA ASP A 188 -1.98 -4.43 -26.24
C ASP A 188 -2.17 -5.96 -26.34
N GLY A 189 -1.13 -6.74 -26.02
CA GLY A 189 -1.24 -8.20 -25.96
C GLY A 189 -2.19 -8.67 -24.86
N ILE A 190 -2.12 -8.07 -23.68
CA ILE A 190 -3.02 -8.37 -22.57
C ILE A 190 -4.46 -8.01 -22.93
N GLU A 191 -4.66 -6.86 -23.60
CA GLU A 191 -5.98 -6.45 -24.09
C GLU A 191 -6.58 -7.44 -25.08
N LYS A 192 -5.76 -7.98 -25.98
CA LYS A 192 -6.20 -9.01 -26.94
C LYS A 192 -6.53 -10.35 -26.29
N ILE A 193 -5.87 -10.71 -25.18
CA ILE A 193 -6.21 -11.91 -24.41
C ILE A 193 -7.63 -11.80 -23.84
N GLY A 194 -8.02 -10.59 -23.43
CA GLY A 194 -9.38 -10.32 -22.93
C GLY A 194 -9.68 -10.94 -21.55
N LEU A 195 -8.68 -11.51 -20.88
CA LEU A 195 -8.83 -12.11 -19.55
C LEU A 195 -8.47 -11.11 -18.44
N GLU A 196 -9.24 -11.11 -17.36
CA GLU A 196 -8.91 -10.32 -16.16
C GLU A 196 -7.70 -10.90 -15.41
N ILE A 197 -7.61 -12.23 -15.35
CA ILE A 197 -6.49 -12.98 -14.77
C ILE A 197 -5.89 -13.83 -15.88
N PHE A 198 -4.58 -13.71 -16.08
CA PHE A 198 -3.87 -14.39 -17.15
C PHE A 198 -2.51 -14.90 -16.67
N THR A 199 -2.02 -15.92 -17.36
CA THR A 199 -0.71 -16.52 -17.13
C THR A 199 0.33 -15.92 -18.08
N THR A 200 1.60 -16.12 -17.75
CA THR A 200 2.71 -15.74 -18.63
C THR A 200 2.64 -16.50 -19.96
N GLN A 201 2.12 -17.75 -19.94
CA GLN A 201 1.95 -18.56 -21.15
C GLN A 201 0.87 -18.00 -22.07
N ASP A 202 -0.21 -17.46 -21.51
CA ASP A 202 -1.28 -16.84 -22.31
C ASP A 202 -0.68 -15.73 -23.18
N ILE A 203 0.14 -14.85 -22.60
CA ILE A 203 0.83 -13.80 -23.38
C ILE A 203 1.82 -14.36 -24.40
N TYR A 204 2.55 -15.42 -24.06
CA TYR A 204 3.50 -16.01 -25.00
C TYR A 204 2.83 -16.61 -26.24
N GLN A 205 1.57 -17.03 -26.15
CA GLN A 205 0.78 -17.46 -27.32
C GLN A 205 0.48 -16.30 -28.28
N PHE A 206 0.41 -15.06 -27.77
CA PHE A 206 0.23 -13.86 -28.60
C PHE A 206 1.56 -13.24 -29.06
N LYS A 207 2.70 -13.93 -28.85
CA LYS A 207 4.03 -13.36 -29.13
C LYS A 207 4.25 -12.93 -30.57
N ASP A 208 3.61 -13.62 -31.51
CA ASP A 208 3.71 -13.35 -32.95
C ASP A 208 2.84 -12.16 -33.39
N GLN A 209 1.92 -11.72 -32.53
CA GLN A 209 1.10 -10.53 -32.76
C GLN A 209 1.72 -9.25 -32.17
N PHE A 210 2.79 -9.37 -31.37
CA PHE A 210 3.68 -8.25 -31.12
C PHE A 210 4.41 -7.94 -32.43
N SER A 211 4.59 -6.67 -32.78
CA SER A 211 5.26 -6.31 -34.03
C SER A 211 6.71 -6.85 -34.05
N GLY A 212 6.92 -8.01 -34.68
CA GLY A 212 8.15 -8.79 -34.70
C GLY A 212 8.26 -9.82 -33.57
N LYS A 213 9.09 -10.87 -33.79
CA LYS A 213 9.42 -11.91 -32.80
C LYS A 213 10.00 -11.26 -31.53
N THR A 214 9.14 -10.94 -30.58
CA THR A 214 9.55 -10.33 -29.31
C THR A 214 10.01 -11.45 -28.37
N PRO A 215 11.27 -11.45 -27.89
CA PRO A 215 11.75 -12.52 -27.03
C PRO A 215 10.95 -12.63 -25.74
N GLU A 216 10.70 -13.85 -25.25
CA GLU A 216 9.99 -14.10 -23.99
C GLU A 216 10.59 -13.36 -22.80
N ASN A 217 11.92 -13.21 -22.76
CA ASN A 217 12.61 -12.43 -21.73
C ASN A 217 12.22 -10.94 -21.77
N THR A 218 11.96 -10.40 -22.96
CA THR A 218 11.49 -9.01 -23.13
C THR A 218 10.06 -8.89 -22.62
N ILE A 219 9.18 -9.83 -22.96
CA ILE A 219 7.80 -9.87 -22.46
C ILE A 219 7.80 -9.93 -20.92
N ARG A 220 8.58 -10.86 -20.33
CA ARG A 220 8.69 -11.01 -18.89
C ARG A 220 9.17 -9.73 -18.20
N ARG A 221 10.15 -9.03 -18.77
CA ARG A 221 10.63 -7.74 -18.25
C ARG A 221 9.52 -6.69 -18.26
N ASN A 222 8.81 -6.54 -19.38
CA ASN A 222 7.71 -5.58 -19.47
C ASN A 222 6.54 -5.94 -18.55
N LEU A 223 6.23 -7.23 -18.33
CA LEU A 223 5.25 -7.64 -17.32
C LEU A 223 5.64 -7.21 -15.90
N GLN A 224 6.92 -7.33 -15.55
CA GLN A 224 7.43 -6.84 -14.29
C GLN A 224 7.36 -5.31 -14.21
N GLU A 225 7.66 -4.60 -15.30
CA GLU A 225 7.53 -3.15 -15.37
C GLU A 225 6.07 -2.70 -15.18
N LEU A 226 5.12 -3.30 -15.92
CA LEU A 226 3.67 -3.07 -15.81
C LEU A 226 3.17 -3.34 -14.38
N ARG A 227 3.67 -4.40 -13.73
CA ARG A 227 3.42 -4.67 -12.30
C ARG A 227 3.99 -3.58 -11.40
N ASN A 228 5.25 -3.19 -11.62
CA ASN A 228 5.93 -2.20 -10.79
C ASN A 228 5.26 -0.84 -10.86
N ILE A 229 4.72 -0.48 -12.04
CA ILE A 229 3.92 0.72 -12.21
C ILE A 229 2.46 0.52 -11.80
N GLY A 230 2.06 -0.63 -11.24
CA GLY A 230 0.72 -0.83 -10.66
C GLY A 230 -0.41 -0.98 -11.68
N LEU A 231 -0.11 -1.50 -12.88
CA LEU A 231 -1.13 -1.93 -13.84
C LEU A 231 -1.46 -3.42 -13.69
N LEU A 232 -0.51 -4.20 -13.19
CA LEU A 232 -0.69 -5.62 -12.91
C LEU A 232 -0.50 -5.92 -11.44
N GLU A 233 -1.31 -6.83 -10.91
CA GLU A 233 -1.12 -7.49 -9.63
C GLU A 233 -0.50 -8.88 -9.85
N PHE A 234 0.48 -9.25 -9.03
CA PHE A 234 1.04 -10.60 -9.04
C PHE A 234 0.22 -11.47 -8.09
N VAL A 235 -0.50 -12.44 -8.65
CA VAL A 235 -1.32 -13.38 -7.87
C VAL A 235 -0.43 -14.50 -7.33
N GLU A 236 0.27 -15.16 -8.24
CA GLU A 236 1.24 -16.21 -7.93
C GLU A 236 2.26 -16.36 -9.08
N LYS A 237 3.19 -17.30 -8.95
CA LYS A 237 4.31 -17.44 -9.89
C LYS A 237 3.83 -17.64 -11.34
N GLY A 238 3.96 -16.58 -12.12
CA GLY A 238 3.59 -16.57 -13.53
C GLY A 238 2.13 -16.23 -13.82
N VAL A 239 1.35 -15.86 -12.79
CA VAL A 239 -0.06 -15.46 -12.89
C VAL A 239 -0.20 -14.00 -12.49
N TYR A 240 -0.87 -13.24 -13.35
CA TYR A 240 -1.09 -11.81 -13.19
C TYR A 240 -2.58 -11.49 -13.28
N LYS A 241 -2.99 -10.46 -12.54
CA LYS A 241 -4.32 -9.85 -12.65
C LYS A 241 -4.19 -8.46 -13.24
N LYS A 242 -4.96 -8.15 -14.31
CA LYS A 242 -5.05 -6.80 -14.85
C LYS A 242 -5.84 -5.91 -13.90
N LEU A 243 -5.37 -4.68 -13.72
CA LEU A 243 -6.01 -3.71 -12.84
C LEU A 243 -6.76 -2.62 -13.64
N TRP A 244 -7.08 -2.90 -14.91
CA TRP A 244 -7.79 -2.01 -15.83
C TRP A 244 -8.92 -2.73 -16.58
N GLU A 245 -9.86 -1.97 -17.15
CA GLU A 245 -10.95 -2.47 -17.99
C GLU A 245 -10.71 -2.12 -19.46
#